data_AF-A0A9X9A3T1-F1
#
_entry.id   AF-A0A9X9A3T1-F1
#
_cell.length_a   1.000
_cell.length_b   1.000
_cell.length_c   1.000
_cell.angle_alpha   90.00
_cell.angle_beta   90.00
_cell.angle_gamma   90.00
#
_symmetry.space_group_name_H-M   'P 1'
#
loop_
_entity.id
_entity.type
_entity.pdbx_description
1 polymer ?
#
loop_
_entity_poly.entity_id
_entity_poly.type
_entity_poly.pdbx_seq_one_letter_code
_entity_poly.pdbx_strand_id
1 'polypeptide(L)' 'YVNKENIPYVLIIGEDELSTNTVVLRNMKEGSEVKVPISSLSNYL' A
#
# COMPACT_ATOMS: atom_id res chain seq x y z
N TYR A 1 5.87 -7.73 -13.78
CA TYR A 1 6.83 -6.74 -14.31
C TYR A 1 6.46 -5.36 -13.77
N VAL A 2 7.02 -4.97 -12.62
CA VAL A 2 6.82 -3.65 -11.95
C VAL A 2 8.13 -2.83 -11.97
N ASN A 3 9.17 -3.34 -12.65
CA ASN A 3 10.53 -2.84 -12.54
C ASN A 3 10.88 -1.71 -13.54
N LYS A 4 9.90 -1.13 -14.24
CA LYS A 4 10.13 -0.13 -15.31
C LYS A 4 9.88 1.33 -14.91
N GLU A 5 9.32 1.61 -13.74
CA GLU A 5 8.90 2.99 -13.38
C GLU A 5 9.51 3.56 -12.08
N ASN A 6 10.54 2.95 -11.48
CA ASN A 6 11.07 3.43 -10.19
C ASN A 6 9.94 3.59 -9.15
N ILE A 7 9.11 2.55 -8.98
CA ILE A 7 8.00 2.58 -8.02
C ILE A 7 8.54 1.98 -6.71
N PRO A 8 8.94 2.80 -5.70
CA PRO A 8 9.51 2.30 -4.45
C PRO A 8 8.50 1.59 -3.55
N TYR A 9 7.20 1.79 -3.76
CA TYR A 9 6.14 1.27 -2.91
C TYR A 9 5.07 0.59 -3.74
N VAL A 10 4.66 -0.61 -3.35
CA VAL A 10 3.47 -1.27 -3.89
C VAL A 10 2.37 -1.24 -2.85
N LEU A 11 1.14 -0.99 -3.31
CA LEU A 11 -0.04 -1.10 -2.48
C LEU A 11 -0.67 -2.48 -2.72
N ILE A 12 -0.89 -3.22 -1.64
CA ILE A 12 -1.52 -4.54 -1.65
C ILE A 12 -2.87 -4.38 -0.95
N ILE A 13 -3.92 -4.78 -1.66
CA ILE A 13 -5.30 -4.73 -1.18
C ILE A 13 -5.91 -6.13 -1.40
N GLY A 14 -6.03 -6.90 -0.32
CA GLY A 14 -6.84 -8.12 -0.29
C GLY A 14 -8.31 -7.85 0.06
N GLU A 15 -9.12 -8.90 0.04
CA GLU A 15 -10.55 -8.84 0.42
C GLU A 15 -10.73 -8.46 1.91
N ASP A 16 -9.87 -8.96 2.80
CA ASP A 16 -9.83 -8.57 4.22
C ASP A 16 -9.47 -7.10 4.41
N GLU A 17 -8.53 -6.60 3.61
CA GLU A 17 -8.09 -5.19 3.60
C GLU A 17 -9.21 -4.26 3.12
N LEU A 18 -9.96 -4.68 2.11
CA LEU A 18 -11.17 -4.00 1.63
C LEU A 18 -12.26 -3.97 2.71
N SER A 19 -12.46 -5.08 3.42
CA SER A 19 -13.46 -5.19 4.49
C SER A 19 -13.12 -4.35 5.72
N THR A 20 -11.83 -4.21 6.02
CA THR A 20 -11.30 -3.43 7.15
C THR A 20 -10.88 -2.01 6.76
N ASN A 21 -11.14 -1.61 5.52
CA ASN A 21 -10.79 -0.30 4.97
C ASN A 21 -9.30 0.05 5.21
N THR A 22 -8.43 -0.94 5.15
CA THR A 22 -7.00 -0.85 5.43
C THR A 22 -6.23 -1.38 4.24
N VAL A 23 -5.08 -0.81 3.93
CA VAL A 23 -4.22 -1.23 2.82
C VAL A 23 -2.83 -1.52 3.31
N VAL A 24 -2.15 -2.47 2.68
CA VAL A 24 -0.77 -2.79 3.00
C VAL A 24 0.11 -2.08 1.99
N LEU A 25 0.92 -1.15 2.45
CA LEU A 25 1.92 -0.47 1.65
C LEU A 25 3.25 -1.15 1.87
N ARG A 26 3.73 -1.86 0.86
CA ARG A 26 4.98 -2.61 0.88
C ARG A 26 6.06 -1.82 0.16
N ASN A 27 7.08 -1.42 0.91
CA ASN A 27 8.28 -0.80 0.39
C ASN A 27 9.14 -1.88 -0.28
N MET A 28 9.31 -1.79 -1.59
CA MET A 28 10.15 -2.71 -2.34
C MET A 28 11.64 -2.37 -2.26
N LYS A 29 12.01 -1.17 -1.80
CA LYS A 29 13.42 -0.81 -1.55
C LYS A 29 13.95 -1.39 -0.25
N GLU A 30 13.16 -1.34 0.82
CA GLU A 30 13.58 -1.81 2.15
C GLU A 30 13.00 -3.17 2.53
N GLY A 31 12.01 -3.66 1.77
CA GLY A 31 11.27 -4.89 2.09
C GLY A 31 10.27 -4.73 3.24
N SER A 32 10.10 -3.51 3.76
CA SER A 32 9.20 -3.22 4.87
C SER A 32 7.73 -3.18 4.43
N GLU A 33 6.83 -3.66 5.28
CA GLU A 33 5.39 -3.69 5.03
C GLU A 33 4.68 -2.87 6.12
N VAL A 34 3.93 -1.85 5.72
CA VAL A 34 3.17 -1.01 6.64
C VAL A 34 1.69 -1.05 6.32
N LYS A 35 0.85 -1.31 7.32
CA LYS A 35 -0.61 -1.24 7.18
C LYS A 35 -1.04 0.20 7.41
N VAL A 36 -1.68 0.78 6.41
CA VAL A 36 -2.20 2.14 6.44
C VAL A 36 -3.71 2.08 6.21
N PRO A 37 -4.54 2.65 7.11
CA PRO A 37 -5.96 2.73 6.87
C PRO A 37 -6.26 3.62 5.65
N ILE A 38 -7.17 3.18 4.78
CA ILE A 38 -7.67 3.96 3.63
C ILE A 38 -8.22 5.31 4.10
N SER A 39 -8.78 5.37 5.30
CA SER A 39 -9.24 6.61 5.92
C SER A 39 -8.15 7.69 5.99
N SER A 40 -6.88 7.30 6.21
CA SER A 40 -5.76 8.26 6.23
C SER A 40 -5.33 8.73 4.84
N LEU A 41 -5.62 7.98 3.77
CA LEU A 41 -5.38 8.43 2.39
C LEU A 41 -6.31 9.57 1.98
N SER A 42 -7.54 9.60 2.50
CA SER A 42 -8.49 10.67 2.20
C SER A 42 -8.05 12.05 2.72
N ASN A 43 -7.09 12.09 3.65
CA ASN A 43 -6.54 13.34 4.19
C ASN A 43 -5.34 13.88 3.39
N TYR A 44 -4.94 13.18 2.33
CA TYR A 44 -3.83 13.55 1.44
C TYR A 44 -4.28 14.04 0.05
N LEU A 45 -5.59 14.02 -0.23
CA LEU A 45 -6.20 14.50 -1.49
C LEU A 45 -6.87 15.86 -1.27
#